data_AF-A0ABD4R1L3-F1
#
_entry.id   AF-A0ABD4R1L3-F1
#
_cell.length_a   1.000
_cell.length_b   1.000
_cell.length_c   1.000
_cell.angle_alpha   90.00
_cell.angle_beta   90.00
_cell.angle_gamma   90.00
#
_symmetry.space_group_name_H-M   'P 1'
#
loop_
_entity.id
_entity.type
_entity.pdbx_description
1 polymer ?
#
loop_
_entity_poly.entity_id
_entity_poly.type
_entity_poly.pdbx_seq_one_letter_code
_entity_poly.pdbx_strand_id
1 'polypeptide(L)'
;MARPSNIDKLPEDVRAELHSELSRTNFTGYEWLSLWLADKGYSVSKSAIQRYAVANKNEILGLQQESRFHQAQLRLNALGVAATISPGKDLGSLKNDADALLKWALFGY
;
A
#
# COMPACT_ATOMS: atom_id res chain seq x y z
N MET A 1 -16.81 18.26 14.72
CA MET A 1 -15.33 18.28 14.82
C MET A 1 -14.88 16.87 15.20
N ALA A 2 -14.28 16.12 14.26
CA ALA A 2 -13.79 14.78 14.53
C ALA A 2 -12.57 14.88 15.46
N ARG A 3 -12.66 14.32 16.67
CA ARG A 3 -11.54 14.25 17.61
C ARG A 3 -10.35 13.57 16.89
N PRO A 4 -9.13 14.14 16.93
CA PRO A 4 -7.97 13.48 16.33
C PRO A 4 -7.87 12.09 16.95
N SER A 5 -7.88 11.08 16.10
CA SER A 5 -7.74 9.70 16.55
C SER A 5 -6.41 9.63 17.30
N ASN A 6 -6.42 9.21 18.57
CA ASN A 6 -5.22 9.10 19.42
C ASN A 6 -4.09 8.26 18.78
N ILE A 7 -4.40 7.51 17.73
CA ILE A 7 -3.47 6.71 16.93
C ILE A 7 -2.38 7.55 16.27
N ASP A 8 -2.69 8.77 15.80
CA ASP A 8 -1.67 9.65 15.20
C ASP A 8 -0.63 10.12 16.22
N LYS A 9 -0.97 10.08 17.51
CA LYS A 9 -0.04 10.40 18.62
C LYS A 9 0.76 9.19 19.10
N LEU A 10 0.51 7.99 18.56
CA LEU A 10 1.30 6.81 18.92
C LEU A 10 2.71 6.94 18.34
N PRO A 11 3.75 6.59 19.13
CA PRO A 11 5.11 6.44 18.64
C PRO A 11 5.15 5.46 17.45
N GLU A 12 6.14 5.64 16.59
CA GLU A 12 6.34 4.78 15.42
C GLU A 12 6.51 3.31 15.82
N ASP A 13 7.22 3.01 16.91
CA ASP A 13 7.37 1.66 17.45
C ASP A 13 6.03 0.99 17.78
N VAL A 14 5.15 1.70 18.49
CA VAL A 14 3.83 1.18 18.88
C VAL A 14 2.93 1.00 17.64
N ARG A 15 3.08 1.88 16.64
CA ARG A 15 2.36 1.79 15.37
C ARG A 15 2.81 0.58 14.56
N ALA A 16 4.10 0.29 14.52
CA ALA A 16 4.66 -0.90 13.86
C ALA A 16 4.23 -2.21 14.54
N GLU A 17 4.20 -2.23 15.88
CA GLU A 17 3.63 -3.36 16.63
C GLU A 17 2.13 -3.53 16.31
N LEU A 18 1.36 -2.43 16.29
CA LEU A 18 -0.06 -2.46 15.93
C LEU A 18 -0.27 -2.98 14.51
N HIS A 19 0.58 -2.60 13.55
CA HIS A 19 0.53 -3.11 12.17
C HIS A 19 0.78 -4.62 12.12
N SER A 20 1.82 -5.09 12.82
CA SER A 20 2.14 -6.52 12.91
C SER A 20 1.01 -7.32 13.54
N GLU A 21 0.35 -6.74 14.54
CA GLU A 21 -0.74 -7.39 15.23
C GLU A 21 -2.03 -7.38 14.40
N LEU A 22 -2.32 -6.29 13.69
CA LEU A 22 -3.41 -6.20 12.72
C LEU A 22 -3.23 -7.17 11.55
N SER A 23 -2.01 -7.36 11.06
CA SER A 23 -1.73 -8.33 10.01
C SER A 23 -1.87 -9.76 10.54
N ARG A 24 -1.38 -10.03 11.76
CA ARG A 24 -1.51 -11.34 12.43
C ARG A 24 -2.95 -11.74 12.69
N THR A 25 -3.81 -10.81 13.10
CA THR A 25 -5.23 -11.06 13.35
C THR A 25 -6.11 -10.89 12.11
N ASN A 26 -5.51 -10.63 10.94
CA ASN A 26 -6.22 -10.38 9.69
C ASN A 26 -7.30 -9.28 9.84
N PHE A 27 -6.97 -8.19 10.53
CA PHE A 27 -7.86 -7.06 10.79
C PHE A 27 -9.13 -7.43 11.58
N THR A 28 -9.00 -8.38 12.51
CA THR A 28 -10.08 -8.79 13.43
C THR A 28 -9.68 -8.53 14.88
N GLY A 29 -10.65 -8.52 15.81
CA GLY A 29 -10.35 -8.38 17.25
C GLY A 29 -9.99 -6.97 17.73
N TYR A 30 -10.59 -5.92 17.15
CA TYR A 30 -10.36 -4.52 17.54
C TYR A 30 -10.62 -4.21 19.02
N GLU A 31 -11.50 -4.98 19.68
CA GLU A 31 -11.78 -4.87 21.13
C GLU A 31 -10.52 -5.19 21.94
N TRP A 32 -9.82 -6.28 21.60
CA TRP A 32 -8.60 -6.70 22.26
C TRP A 32 -7.43 -5.75 21.97
N LEU A 33 -7.29 -5.28 20.73
CA LEU A 33 -6.29 -4.27 20.36
C LEU A 33 -6.49 -2.95 21.13
N SER A 34 -7.74 -2.56 21.38
CA SER A 34 -8.08 -1.39 22.18
C SER A 34 -7.66 -1.56 23.64
N LEU A 35 -7.90 -2.74 24.22
CA LEU A 35 -7.46 -3.08 25.57
C LEU A 35 -5.92 -3.12 25.68
N TRP A 36 -5.24 -3.72 24.72
CA TRP A 36 -3.78 -3.78 24.67
C TRP A 36 -3.13 -2.41 24.56
N LEU A 37 -3.68 -1.51 23.72
CA LEU A 37 -3.24 -0.12 23.67
C LEU A 37 -3.51 0.61 24.99
N ALA A 38 -4.65 0.36 25.64
CA ALA A 38 -4.99 0.97 26.92
C ALA A 38 -4.03 0.53 28.04
N ASP A 39 -3.59 -0.73 28.05
CA ASP A 39 -2.60 -1.27 28.99
C ASP A 39 -1.23 -0.58 28.83
N LYS A 40 -0.85 -0.25 27.59
CA LYS A 40 0.34 0.58 27.30
C LYS A 40 0.18 2.07 27.64
N GLY A 41 -0.97 2.48 28.18
CA GLY A 41 -1.27 3.88 28.52
C GLY A 41 -1.90 4.70 27.39
N TYR A 42 -2.27 4.06 26.27
CA TYR A 42 -2.89 4.72 25.12
C TYR A 42 -4.37 4.38 25.01
N SER A 43 -5.25 5.27 25.47
CA SER A 43 -6.68 5.07 25.31
C SER A 43 -7.11 5.32 23.85
N VAL A 44 -7.28 4.23 23.09
CA VAL A 44 -7.74 4.24 21.70
C VAL A 44 -8.98 3.37 21.58
N SER A 45 -10.07 3.93 21.06
CA SER A 45 -11.32 3.19 20.85
C SER A 45 -11.24 2.26 19.64
N LYS A 46 -11.97 1.14 19.66
CA LYS A 46 -12.06 0.19 18.53
C LYS A 46 -12.38 0.87 17.18
N SER A 47 -13.27 1.85 17.16
CA SER A 47 -13.65 2.58 15.95
C SER A 47 -12.54 3.46 15.39
N ALA A 48 -11.59 3.90 16.22
CA ALA A 48 -10.40 4.59 15.76
C ALA A 48 -9.43 3.59 15.10
N ILE A 49 -9.22 2.43 15.74
CA ILE A 49 -8.36 1.37 15.21
C ILE A 49 -8.90 0.86 13.87
N GLN A 50 -10.21 0.62 13.79
CA GLN A 50 -10.85 0.17 12.55
C GLN A 50 -10.68 1.18 11.41
N ARG A 51 -10.93 2.48 11.64
CA ARG A 51 -10.71 3.51 10.63
C ARG A 51 -9.25 3.59 10.20
N TYR A 52 -8.33 3.53 11.16
CA TYR A 52 -6.91 3.55 10.89
C TYR A 52 -6.46 2.33 10.07
N ALA A 53 -6.92 1.14 10.44
CA ALA A 53 -6.56 -0.10 9.77
C ALA A 53 -7.09 -0.15 8.33
N VAL A 54 -8.28 0.41 8.08
CA VAL A 54 -8.81 0.58 6.71
C VAL A 54 -7.96 1.58 5.91
N ALA A 55 -7.61 2.74 6.49
CA ALA A 55 -6.82 3.76 5.80
C ALA A 55 -5.40 3.30 5.47
N ASN A 56 -4.77 2.54 6.37
CA ASN A 56 -3.39 2.06 6.23
C ASN A 56 -3.30 0.59 5.83
N LYS A 57 -4.40 -0.03 5.39
CA LYS A 57 -4.46 -1.46 5.04
C LYS A 57 -3.38 -1.88 4.06
N ASN A 58 -3.15 -1.06 3.04
CA ASN A 58 -2.17 -1.34 1.99
C ASN A 58 -0.72 -1.25 2.50
N GLU A 59 -0.47 -0.42 3.51
CA GLU A 59 0.83 -0.28 4.16
C GLU A 59 1.08 -1.45 5.12
N ILE A 60 0.08 -1.77 5.95
CA ILE A 60 0.11 -2.90 6.90
C ILE A 60 0.36 -4.24 6.18
N LEU A 61 -0.25 -4.42 5.00
CA LEU A 61 -0.07 -5.61 4.18
C LEU A 61 1.22 -5.60 3.33
N GLY A 62 2.06 -4.55 3.41
CA GLY A 62 3.29 -4.44 2.62
C GLY A 62 3.08 -4.21 1.12
N LEU A 63 1.83 -4.11 0.66
CA LEU A 63 1.47 -4.10 -0.75
C LEU A 63 1.96 -2.85 -1.49
N GLN A 64 2.21 -1.73 -0.82
CA GLN A 64 2.59 -0.47 -1.47
C GLN A 64 4.03 -0.44 -2.03
N GLN A 65 4.98 -1.10 -1.35
CA GLN A 65 6.38 -1.07 -1.78
C GLN A 65 6.62 -2.05 -2.94
N GLU A 66 6.14 -3.29 -2.81
CA GLU A 66 6.20 -4.27 -3.91
C GLU A 66 5.48 -3.77 -5.17
N SER A 67 4.33 -3.10 -5.02
CA SER A 67 3.55 -2.61 -6.17
C SER A 67 4.31 -1.59 -7.03
N ARG A 68 5.10 -0.68 -6.44
CA ARG A 68 5.81 0.36 -7.21
C ARG A 68 7.02 -0.20 -7.95
N PHE A 69 7.81 -1.04 -7.29
CA PHE A 69 8.94 -1.71 -7.93
C PHE A 69 8.47 -2.67 -9.02
N HIS A 70 7.40 -3.44 -8.76
CA HIS A 70 6.80 -4.33 -9.74
C HIS A 70 6.26 -3.54 -10.94
N GLN A 71 5.56 -2.41 -10.71
CA GLN A 71 5.08 -1.54 -11.79
C GLN A 71 6.23 -0.92 -12.60
N ALA A 72 7.33 -0.51 -11.96
CA ALA A 72 8.51 0.00 -12.65
C ALA A 72 9.17 -1.10 -13.50
N GLN A 73 9.28 -2.32 -12.98
CA GLN A 73 9.85 -3.46 -13.70
C GLN A 73 9.01 -3.83 -14.92
N LEU A 74 7.69 -3.87 -14.77
CA LEU A 74 6.75 -4.11 -15.87
C LEU A 74 6.89 -3.06 -16.98
N ARG A 75 7.05 -1.78 -16.62
CA ARG A 75 7.30 -0.69 -17.57
C ARG A 75 8.62 -0.84 -18.32
N LEU A 76 9.69 -1.21 -17.64
CA LEU A 76 10.99 -1.42 -18.28
C LEU A 76 10.96 -2.62 -19.24
N ASN A 77 10.28 -3.70 -18.86
CA ASN A 77 10.10 -4.86 -19.73
C ASN A 77 9.28 -4.51 -20.97
N ALA A 78 8.14 -3.81 -20.81
CA ALA A 78 7.31 -3.37 -21.93
C ALA A 78 8.05 -2.38 -22.84
N LEU A 79 8.89 -1.50 -22.27
CA LEU A 79 9.74 -0.60 -23.03
C LEU A 79 10.79 -1.36 -23.85
N GLY A 80 11.40 -2.41 -23.27
CA GLY A 80 12.29 -3.30 -24.00
C GLY A 80 11.60 -3.95 -25.19
N VAL A 81 10.39 -4.49 -24.98
CA VAL A 81 9.57 -5.10 -26.05
C VAL A 81 9.26 -4.07 -27.15
N ALA A 82 8.83 -2.86 -26.79
CA ALA A 82 8.56 -1.79 -27.74
C ALA A 82 9.81 -1.39 -28.55
N ALA A 83 10.99 -1.36 -27.90
CA ALA A 83 12.27 -1.08 -28.55
C ALA A 83 12.66 -2.14 -29.59
N THR A 84 12.40 -3.42 -29.31
CA THR A 84 12.60 -4.50 -30.29
C THR A 84 11.64 -4.44 -31.48
N ILE A 85 10.39 -4.02 -31.26
CA ILE A 85 9.35 -3.98 -32.31
C ILE A 85 9.52 -2.76 -33.23
N SER A 86 10.04 -1.64 -32.72
CA SER A 86 10.25 -0.41 -33.48
C SER A 86 11.63 0.20 -33.25
N PRO A 87 12.70 -0.43 -33.77
CA PRO A 87 14.05 0.12 -33.65
C PRO A 87 14.15 1.46 -34.39
N GLY A 88 14.65 2.50 -33.71
CA GLY A 88 14.88 3.83 -34.29
C GLY A 88 13.80 4.89 -34.03
N LYS A 89 12.74 4.58 -33.25
CA LYS A 89 11.80 5.59 -32.75
C LYS A 89 12.43 6.44 -31.63
N ASP A 90 11.94 7.67 -31.50
CA ASP A 90 12.27 8.53 -30.35
C ASP A 90 11.80 7.90 -29.03
N LEU A 91 12.54 8.17 -27.95
CA LEU A 91 12.27 7.65 -26.61
C LEU A 91 10.85 7.98 -26.12
N GLY A 92 10.30 9.14 -26.50
CA GLY A 92 8.93 9.53 -26.16
C GLY A 92 7.89 8.61 -26.78
N SER A 93 8.05 8.30 -28.07
CA SER A 93 7.16 7.38 -28.79
C SER A 93 7.26 5.95 -28.25
N LEU A 94 8.48 5.51 -27.91
CA LEU A 94 8.72 4.20 -27.29
C LEU A 94 8.04 4.03 -25.92
N LYS A 95 8.05 5.09 -25.10
CA LYS A 95 7.33 5.09 -23.81
C LYS A 95 5.82 4.98 -24.01
N ASN A 96 5.27 5.66 -25.00
CA ASN A 96 3.85 5.56 -25.32
C ASN A 96 3.47 4.16 -25.82
N ASP A 97 4.29 3.57 -26.69
CA ASP A 97 4.10 2.20 -27.18
C ASP A 97 4.19 1.18 -26.02
N ALA A 98 5.13 1.36 -25.09
CA ALA A 98 5.28 0.54 -23.89
C ALA A 98 4.07 0.65 -22.94
N ASP A 99 3.54 1.86 -22.74
CA ASP A 99 2.37 2.08 -21.89
C ASP A 99 1.10 1.48 -22.52
N ALA A 100 0.97 1.56 -23.85
CA ALA A 100 -0.09 0.89 -24.59
C ALA A 100 -0.02 -0.64 -24.46
N LEU A 101 1.18 -1.23 -24.58
CA LEU A 101 1.41 -2.67 -24.38
C LEU A 101 1.05 -3.10 -22.95
N LEU A 102 1.41 -2.30 -21.94
CA LEU A 102 1.03 -2.58 -20.57
C LEU A 102 -0.47 -2.47 -20.32
N LYS A 103 -1.11 -1.45 -20.87
CA LYS A 103 -2.56 -1.28 -20.77
C LYS A 103 -3.28 -2.47 -21.38
N TRP A 104 -2.86 -2.90 -22.57
CA TRP A 104 -3.38 -4.11 -23.20
C TRP A 104 -3.14 -5.36 -22.34
N ALA A 105 -1.94 -5.55 -21.80
CA ALA A 105 -1.62 -6.73 -20.98
C ALA A 105 -2.39 -6.77 -19.65
N LEU A 106 -2.63 -5.62 -19.02
CA LEU A 106 -3.31 -5.51 -17.73
C LEU A 106 -4.83 -5.53 -17.86
N PHE A 107 -5.36 -4.96 -18.94
CA PHE A 107 -6.78 -4.68 -19.05
C PHE A 107 -7.46 -5.28 -20.29
N GLY A 108 -6.69 -5.71 -21.29
CA GLY A 108 -7.18 -6.45 -22.45
C GLY A 108 -7.84 -5.62 -23.55
N TYR A 109 -7.74 -4.29 -23.51
CA TYR A 109 -8.37 -3.36 -24.47
C TYR A 109 -7.40 -2.29 -25.01
#